data_AF-A0A972KFP8-F1
#
_entry.id   AF-A0A972KFP8-F1
#
_cell.length_a   1.000
_cell.length_b   1.000
_cell.length_c   1.000
_cell.angle_alpha   90.00
_cell.angle_beta   90.00
_cell.angle_gamma   90.00
#
_symmetry.space_group_name_H-M   'P 1'
#
loop_
_entity.id
_entity.type
_entity.pdbx_description
1 polymer ?
#
loop_
_entity_poly.entity_id
_entity_poly.type
_entity_poly.pdbx_seq_one_letter_code
_entity_poly.pdbx_strand_id
1 'polypeptide(L)'
;MANASMSRYLIGFLLAALCSVGAQNRSYFSGTISQDTRWSGEIYVDGDVIVARGVTLTIDSGSRIIFKARTDRMRSGEDPELAEIIVYGKLIARGRERGGRIIFTSESSNPQMKDWYGIVFKNLREPSILEYCLVEYGYKGITCYGSSPRIDNCEVRFNYYIGISVEVRAKPIIRNTLVLGNGFAGINCELAAAPLIERSVINQNTNGIIIFDRSQPDLGVYPEEEGKSIGENRIFNNFEYDVYNHSSNDIYAQNNIWNTENPEELDEHIYDRSDHPAYGEVIYTPIYGTRVRFARRRPAAPPLPSPLLESQPVGTDTLLARTEATTGETGTVEESPPPESRTPAETENQPAETAETTPTAATPAETLNIARAETPPEENPESPATEPEAETETPPPAPAIVEPVLEALLDGGKREYIRRVKPEFPEIYKRTRREGLVIMEVIVARDGSVESYRILRSDGEAFSEAVKEAIRQFRYKPGTINGKPVRFRVIERFRFKLLR
;
A
#
# COMPACT_ATOMS: atom_id res chain seq x y z
N MET A 1 -7.78 80.15 33.80
CA MET A 1 -6.47 79.73 34.34
C MET A 1 -6.71 78.60 35.31
N ALA A 2 -5.92 77.54 35.19
CA ALA A 2 -5.42 76.63 36.23
C ALA A 2 -6.37 76.03 37.30
N ASN A 3 -6.29 74.69 37.42
CA ASN A 3 -6.04 73.87 38.64
C ASN A 3 -6.78 74.21 39.94
N ALA A 4 -7.17 73.29 40.83
CA ALA A 4 -7.13 71.83 41.03
C ALA A 4 -8.11 71.59 42.21
N SER A 5 -8.78 70.45 42.41
CA SER A 5 -8.26 69.30 43.16
C SER A 5 -9.49 68.54 43.68
N MET A 6 -9.57 67.22 43.46
CA MET A 6 -9.82 66.24 44.53
C MET A 6 -9.74 64.81 43.99
N SER A 7 -8.98 64.02 44.75
CA SER A 7 -8.72 62.58 44.64
C SER A 7 -9.97 61.71 44.82
N ARG A 8 -10.01 60.50 44.22
CA ARG A 8 -10.30 59.22 44.90
C ARG A 8 -10.30 57.98 43.97
N TYR A 9 -9.56 56.95 44.41
CA TYR A 9 -9.62 55.49 44.21
C TYR A 9 -9.68 54.88 42.78
N LEU A 10 -8.61 54.16 42.44
CA LEU A 10 -8.53 53.22 41.32
C LEU A 10 -8.67 51.78 41.87
N ILE A 11 -9.77 51.09 41.54
CA ILE A 11 -9.91 49.63 41.67
C ILE A 11 -9.89 49.09 40.24
N GLY A 12 -8.84 48.35 39.90
CA GLY A 12 -8.69 47.70 38.61
C GLY A 12 -9.50 46.40 38.56
N PHE A 13 -10.35 46.27 37.54
CA PHE A 13 -10.90 44.99 37.10
C PHE A 13 -9.98 44.42 36.02
N LEU A 14 -9.31 43.30 36.33
CA LEU A 14 -8.57 42.50 35.36
C LEU A 14 -9.57 41.58 34.66
N LEU A 15 -9.90 41.86 33.39
CA LEU A 15 -10.67 40.96 32.53
C LEU A 15 -9.75 39.82 32.07
N ALA A 16 -9.94 38.63 32.64
CA ALA A 16 -9.33 37.41 32.13
C ALA A 16 -10.02 37.01 30.81
N ALA A 17 -9.31 37.15 29.69
CA ALA A 17 -9.74 36.59 28.42
C ALA A 17 -9.56 35.06 28.46
N LEU A 18 -10.65 34.32 28.61
CA LEU A 18 -10.65 32.88 28.32
C LEU A 18 -10.47 32.69 26.80
N CYS A 19 -9.27 32.29 26.38
CA CYS A 19 -9.08 31.68 25.07
C CYS A 19 -9.70 30.28 25.12
N SER A 20 -10.94 30.14 24.66
CA SER A 20 -11.49 28.84 24.31
C SER A 20 -10.74 28.34 23.07
N VAL A 21 -10.00 27.24 23.21
CA VAL A 21 -9.58 26.44 22.06
C VAL A 21 -10.86 25.81 21.50
N GLY A 22 -11.48 26.50 20.55
CA GLY A 22 -12.62 25.98 19.83
C GLY A 22 -12.22 24.68 19.14
N ALA A 23 -12.90 23.57 19.44
CA ALA A 23 -12.83 22.37 18.64
C ALA A 23 -13.22 22.76 17.20
N GLN A 24 -12.26 22.73 16.27
CA GLN A 24 -12.54 22.92 14.85
C GLN A 24 -13.50 21.81 14.43
N ASN A 25 -14.73 22.19 14.07
CA ASN A 25 -15.75 21.24 13.66
C ASN A 25 -15.41 20.74 12.25
N ARG A 26 -14.67 19.63 12.16
CA ARG A 26 -14.27 19.02 10.89
C ARG A 26 -15.49 18.49 10.15
N SER A 27 -15.60 18.79 8.86
CA SER A 27 -16.61 18.19 8.00
C SER A 27 -16.07 16.87 7.46
N TYR A 28 -16.75 15.78 7.78
CA TYR A 28 -16.45 14.45 7.25
C TYR A 28 -17.32 14.14 6.03
N PHE A 29 -16.78 13.34 5.12
CA PHE A 29 -17.46 12.83 3.95
C PHE A 29 -17.62 11.30 4.05
N SER A 30 -18.82 10.83 3.75
CA SER A 30 -19.15 9.42 3.51
C SER A 30 -20.35 9.38 2.56
N GLY A 31 -20.45 8.37 1.71
CA GLY A 31 -21.57 8.14 0.80
C GLY A 31 -21.17 8.15 -0.67
N THR A 32 -22.17 8.29 -1.54
CA THR A 32 -22.01 8.14 -2.98
C THR A 32 -21.69 9.48 -3.66
N ILE A 33 -20.63 9.49 -4.46
CA ILE A 33 -20.33 10.52 -5.45
C ILE A 33 -21.10 10.16 -6.72
N SER A 34 -22.21 10.85 -6.95
CA SER A 34 -23.18 10.58 -8.03
C SER A 34 -23.00 11.46 -9.27
N GLN A 35 -22.08 12.41 -9.23
CA GLN A 35 -21.72 13.29 -10.34
C GLN A 35 -20.22 13.58 -10.32
N ASP A 36 -19.66 13.96 -11.47
CA ASP A 36 -18.25 14.30 -11.58
C ASP A 36 -17.84 15.29 -10.50
N THR A 37 -16.85 14.88 -9.70
CA THR A 37 -16.46 15.60 -8.50
C THR A 37 -14.96 15.77 -8.47
N ARG A 38 -14.53 16.95 -8.01
CA ARG A 38 -13.13 17.28 -7.82
C ARG A 38 -12.86 17.55 -6.34
N TRP A 39 -11.88 16.85 -5.79
CA TRP A 39 -11.38 17.05 -4.43
C TRP A 39 -10.02 17.76 -4.45
N SER A 40 -9.86 18.68 -3.52
CA SER A 40 -8.63 19.46 -3.31
C SER A 40 -8.43 19.78 -1.83
N GLY A 41 -7.20 19.70 -1.34
CA GLY A 41 -6.88 20.02 0.06
C GLY A 41 -7.05 18.83 0.99
N GLU A 42 -7.47 19.07 2.23
CA GLU A 42 -7.74 18.01 3.21
C GLU A 42 -9.21 17.55 3.13
N ILE A 43 -9.40 16.26 2.85
CA ILE A 43 -10.71 15.61 2.81
C ILE A 43 -10.75 14.61 3.96
N TYR A 44 -11.66 14.81 4.91
CA TYR A 44 -11.84 13.92 6.05
C TYR A 44 -12.93 12.91 5.74
N VAL A 45 -12.70 11.62 6.01
CA VAL A 45 -13.60 10.51 5.66
C VAL A 45 -13.93 9.72 6.93
N ASP A 46 -15.21 9.50 7.23
CA ASP A 46 -15.68 8.73 8.40
C ASP A 46 -16.55 7.52 8.04
N GLY A 47 -16.69 7.19 6.76
CA GLY A 47 -17.36 6.00 6.23
C GLY A 47 -17.05 5.83 4.75
N ASP A 48 -17.62 4.80 4.10
CA ASP A 48 -17.31 4.50 2.71
C ASP A 48 -17.53 5.68 1.74
N VAL A 49 -16.75 5.70 0.68
CA VAL A 49 -16.87 6.65 -0.43
C VAL A 49 -17.09 5.85 -1.70
N ILE A 50 -18.29 5.97 -2.27
CA ILE A 50 -18.64 5.22 -3.47
C ILE A 50 -18.56 6.14 -4.69
N VAL A 51 -17.61 5.92 -5.59
CA VAL A 51 -17.59 6.59 -6.90
C VAL A 51 -18.51 5.81 -7.84
N ALA A 52 -19.68 6.36 -8.15
CA ALA A 52 -20.71 5.69 -8.94
C ALA A 52 -20.24 5.39 -10.37
N ARG A 53 -20.90 4.42 -11.04
CA ARG A 53 -20.62 4.10 -12.45
C ARG A 53 -20.85 5.32 -13.35
N GLY A 54 -19.97 5.54 -14.32
CA GLY A 54 -20.06 6.68 -15.23
C GLY A 54 -19.69 8.03 -14.61
N VAL A 55 -19.21 8.03 -13.36
CA VAL A 55 -18.78 9.23 -12.63
C VAL A 55 -17.27 9.22 -12.44
N THR A 56 -16.65 10.39 -12.55
CA THR A 56 -15.22 10.60 -12.29
C THR A 56 -15.02 11.36 -10.97
N LEU A 57 -14.27 10.76 -10.04
CA LEU A 57 -13.63 11.46 -8.95
C LEU A 57 -12.23 11.90 -9.39
N THR A 58 -11.97 13.20 -9.40
CA THR A 58 -10.64 13.77 -9.63
C THR A 58 -10.07 14.30 -8.32
N ILE A 59 -8.83 13.96 -8.00
CA ILE A 59 -8.13 14.44 -6.80
C ILE A 59 -6.92 15.26 -7.23
N ASP A 60 -6.84 16.49 -6.74
CA ASP A 60 -5.78 17.43 -7.06
C ASP A 60 -4.48 17.14 -6.31
N SER A 61 -3.36 17.43 -6.97
CA SER A 61 -2.02 17.32 -6.41
C SER A 61 -1.89 18.07 -5.06
N GLY A 62 -1.20 17.46 -4.10
CA GLY A 62 -1.03 17.98 -2.75
C GLY A 62 -2.19 17.71 -1.80
N SER A 63 -3.28 17.08 -2.27
CA SER A 63 -4.42 16.76 -1.43
C SER A 63 -4.12 15.61 -0.46
N ARG A 64 -4.81 15.63 0.70
CA ARG A 64 -4.76 14.61 1.73
C ARG A 64 -6.16 14.06 1.97
N ILE A 65 -6.32 12.76 1.87
CA ILE A 65 -7.55 12.05 2.14
C ILE A 65 -7.30 11.31 3.45
N ILE A 66 -8.00 11.73 4.49
CA ILE A 66 -7.70 11.46 5.89
C ILE A 66 -8.87 10.65 6.46
N PHE A 67 -8.63 9.38 6.72
CA PHE A 67 -9.65 8.46 7.22
C PHE A 67 -9.67 8.45 8.74
N LYS A 68 -10.86 8.60 9.31
CA LYS A 68 -11.07 8.43 10.74
C LYS A 68 -10.74 6.99 11.12
N ALA A 69 -9.79 6.83 12.03
CA ALA A 69 -9.24 5.52 12.36
C ALA A 69 -10.31 4.57 12.92
N ARG A 70 -10.34 3.34 12.40
CA ARG A 70 -11.16 2.20 12.83
C ARG A 70 -12.63 2.54 12.96
N THR A 71 -13.12 3.30 11.98
CA THR A 71 -14.49 3.78 11.93
C THR A 71 -15.05 3.58 10.54
N ASP A 72 -16.29 3.10 10.49
CA ASP A 72 -17.20 3.27 9.36
C ASP A 72 -18.58 3.68 9.90
N ARG A 73 -18.98 4.91 9.60
CA ARG A 73 -20.28 5.48 9.96
C ARG A 73 -21.44 4.76 9.27
N MET A 74 -21.24 4.27 8.06
CA MET A 74 -22.29 3.65 7.26
C MET A 74 -22.47 2.17 7.57
N ARG A 75 -21.43 1.53 8.14
CA ARG A 75 -21.38 0.10 8.47
C ARG A 75 -21.70 -0.75 7.25
N SER A 76 -21.07 -0.45 6.13
CA SER A 76 -21.34 -1.03 4.82
C SER A 76 -20.06 -1.52 4.13
N GLY A 77 -20.11 -1.71 2.81
CA GLY A 77 -18.91 -1.96 2.03
C GLY A 77 -18.31 -3.37 2.18
N GLU A 78 -17.00 -3.46 2.03
CA GLU A 78 -16.16 -4.64 2.21
C GLU A 78 -15.95 -4.98 3.69
N ASP A 79 -15.87 -3.96 4.56
CA ASP A 79 -15.71 -4.13 6.00
C ASP A 79 -16.62 -3.14 6.75
N PRO A 80 -17.61 -3.63 7.52
CA PRO A 80 -18.59 -2.78 8.18
C PRO A 80 -18.03 -1.98 9.37
N GLU A 81 -16.74 -2.07 9.65
CA GLU A 81 -16.05 -1.34 10.72
C GLU A 81 -15.00 -0.34 10.18
N LEU A 82 -14.66 -0.38 8.90
CA LEU A 82 -13.56 0.40 8.31
C LEU A 82 -13.99 1.08 7.02
N ALA A 83 -13.80 2.40 6.93
CA ALA A 83 -14.08 3.13 5.71
C ALA A 83 -13.15 2.74 4.53
N GLU A 84 -13.71 2.64 3.32
CA GLU A 84 -12.98 2.54 2.06
C GLU A 84 -13.41 3.55 1.00
N ILE A 85 -12.60 3.65 -0.06
CA ILE A 85 -13.05 4.21 -1.34
C ILE A 85 -13.37 3.07 -2.30
N ILE A 86 -14.63 2.93 -2.71
CA ILE A 86 -15.09 1.95 -3.70
C ILE A 86 -15.30 2.65 -5.04
N VAL A 87 -14.50 2.29 -6.04
CA VAL A 87 -14.50 2.93 -7.36
C VAL A 87 -15.22 2.04 -8.37
N TYR A 88 -16.51 2.29 -8.59
CA TYR A 88 -17.26 1.69 -9.70
C TYR A 88 -17.16 2.52 -11.00
N GLY A 89 -16.96 3.83 -10.87
CA GLY A 89 -16.69 4.78 -11.96
C GLY A 89 -15.20 4.90 -12.25
N LYS A 90 -14.66 6.12 -12.19
CA LYS A 90 -13.25 6.42 -12.46
C LYS A 90 -12.63 7.28 -11.37
N LEU A 91 -11.42 6.94 -10.96
CA LEU A 91 -10.59 7.78 -10.10
C LEU A 91 -9.40 8.32 -10.90
N ILE A 92 -9.19 9.63 -10.85
CA ILE A 92 -8.01 10.31 -11.39
C ILE A 92 -7.30 11.02 -10.24
N ALA A 93 -6.26 10.40 -9.69
CA ALA A 93 -5.39 10.97 -8.68
C ALA A 93 -4.00 11.17 -9.26
N ARG A 94 -3.68 12.41 -9.67
CA ARG A 94 -2.37 12.78 -10.23
C ARG A 94 -1.65 13.78 -9.35
N GLY A 95 -0.83 13.25 -8.45
CA GLY A 95 0.11 14.03 -7.66
C GLY A 95 1.31 14.51 -8.47
N ARG A 96 2.29 15.07 -7.78
CA ARG A 96 3.56 15.53 -8.33
C ARG A 96 4.70 15.23 -7.35
N GLU A 97 5.94 15.28 -7.84
CA GLU A 97 7.13 15.25 -7.00
C GLU A 97 7.21 16.45 -6.03
N ARG A 98 8.22 16.47 -5.15
CA ARG A 98 8.62 17.63 -4.32
C ARG A 98 7.49 18.25 -3.49
N GLY A 99 6.69 17.41 -2.83
CA GLY A 99 5.62 17.85 -1.93
C GLY A 99 4.22 17.89 -2.56
N GLY A 100 4.09 17.69 -3.87
CA GLY A 100 2.79 17.61 -4.56
C GLY A 100 2.11 16.24 -4.52
N ARG A 101 2.57 15.30 -3.70
CA ARG A 101 1.98 13.96 -3.62
C ARG A 101 0.56 14.02 -3.10
N ILE A 102 -0.29 13.12 -3.60
CA ILE A 102 -1.62 12.89 -3.01
C ILE A 102 -1.45 11.83 -1.92
N ILE A 103 -2.01 12.07 -0.72
CA ILE A 103 -1.79 11.19 0.43
C ILE A 103 -3.13 10.61 0.91
N PHE A 104 -3.23 9.30 0.99
CA PHE A 104 -4.32 8.56 1.63
C PHE A 104 -3.79 7.97 2.93
N THR A 105 -4.31 8.41 4.07
CA THR A 105 -3.72 8.10 5.39
C THR A 105 -4.75 8.18 6.52
N SER A 106 -4.31 7.79 7.72
CA SER A 106 -5.10 7.83 8.96
C SER A 106 -5.15 9.24 9.56
N GLU A 107 -6.28 9.58 10.20
CA GLU A 107 -6.45 10.76 11.05
C GLU A 107 -5.70 10.66 12.39
N SER A 108 -5.37 9.44 12.82
CA SER A 108 -4.76 9.17 14.12
C SER A 108 -3.44 9.93 14.29
N SER A 109 -3.23 10.52 15.47
CA SER A 109 -1.93 11.10 15.84
C SER A 109 -0.83 10.03 16.00
N ASN A 110 -1.21 8.78 16.22
CA ASN A 110 -0.35 7.61 16.17
C ASN A 110 -0.96 6.56 15.23
N PRO A 111 -0.81 6.71 13.90
CA PRO A 111 -1.39 5.80 12.92
C PRO A 111 -0.98 4.36 13.15
N GLN A 112 -1.93 3.45 13.03
CA GLN A 112 -1.70 2.02 13.08
C GLN A 112 -2.11 1.37 11.76
N MET A 113 -1.45 0.28 11.39
CA MET A 113 -1.93 -0.62 10.36
C MET A 113 -3.39 -1.00 10.66
N LYS A 114 -4.23 -1.06 9.61
CA LYS A 114 -5.68 -1.33 9.72
C LYS A 114 -6.46 -0.18 10.38
N ASP A 115 -6.07 1.06 10.16
CA ASP A 115 -6.85 2.23 10.59
C ASP A 115 -8.02 2.54 9.64
N TRP A 116 -7.94 2.10 8.39
CA TRP A 116 -9.01 2.18 7.40
C TRP A 116 -8.89 0.98 6.46
N TYR A 117 -9.87 0.74 5.58
CA TYR A 117 -9.86 -0.48 4.78
C TYR A 117 -8.88 -0.37 3.62
N GLY A 118 -9.10 0.56 2.69
CA GLY A 118 -8.29 0.68 1.46
C GLY A 118 -8.99 1.39 0.30
N ILE A 119 -8.34 1.38 -0.86
CA ILE A 119 -8.93 1.81 -2.14
C ILE A 119 -9.28 0.58 -2.97
N VAL A 120 -10.56 0.43 -3.34
CA VAL A 120 -11.09 -0.75 -4.02
C VAL A 120 -11.60 -0.37 -5.41
N PHE A 121 -10.87 -0.79 -6.44
CA PHE A 121 -11.29 -0.63 -7.84
C PHE A 121 -12.19 -1.78 -8.27
N LYS A 122 -13.41 -1.44 -8.69
CA LYS A 122 -14.43 -2.36 -9.25
C LYS A 122 -14.93 -1.88 -10.63
N ASN A 123 -14.08 -1.14 -11.34
CA ASN A 123 -14.33 -0.56 -12.65
C ASN A 123 -13.61 -1.34 -13.78
N LEU A 124 -14.35 -2.22 -14.46
CA LEU A 124 -13.79 -3.12 -15.48
C LEU A 124 -13.41 -2.45 -16.81
N ARG A 125 -13.99 -1.28 -17.12
CA ARG A 125 -13.97 -0.70 -18.48
C ARG A 125 -13.26 0.64 -18.60
N GLU A 126 -13.02 1.32 -17.49
CA GLU A 126 -12.42 2.66 -17.48
C GLU A 126 -11.21 2.64 -16.57
N PRO A 127 -9.97 2.64 -17.08
CA PRO A 127 -8.80 2.56 -16.23
C PRO A 127 -8.69 3.82 -15.36
N SER A 128 -8.65 3.62 -14.05
CA SER A 128 -8.32 4.65 -13.07
C SER A 128 -6.82 4.91 -13.05
N ILE A 129 -6.42 6.05 -12.49
CA ILE A 129 -5.02 6.50 -12.48
C ILE A 129 -4.64 6.91 -11.06
N LEU A 130 -3.55 6.34 -10.56
CA LEU A 130 -2.82 6.82 -9.40
C LEU A 130 -1.39 7.13 -9.83
N GLU A 131 -1.04 8.41 -9.78
CA GLU A 131 0.30 8.91 -10.09
C GLU A 131 0.80 9.75 -8.91
N TYR A 132 2.02 9.50 -8.44
CA TYR A 132 2.61 10.23 -7.30
C TYR A 132 1.70 10.24 -6.05
N CYS A 133 1.13 9.08 -5.73
CA CYS A 133 0.27 8.87 -4.56
C CYS A 133 1.03 8.14 -3.44
N LEU A 134 0.71 8.46 -2.19
CA LEU A 134 1.10 7.71 -1.00
C LEU A 134 -0.17 7.07 -0.41
N VAL A 135 -0.18 5.76 -0.23
CA VAL A 135 -1.26 5.00 0.40
C VAL A 135 -0.71 4.24 1.59
N GLU A 136 -1.19 4.57 2.80
CA GLU A 136 -0.65 4.01 4.04
C GLU A 136 -1.68 3.76 5.15
N TYR A 137 -1.35 2.83 6.05
CA TYR A 137 -2.13 2.45 7.25
C TYR A 137 -3.48 1.79 6.97
N GLY A 138 -3.74 1.37 5.73
CA GLY A 138 -4.95 0.61 5.38
C GLY A 138 -4.89 -0.84 5.86
N TYR A 139 -6.00 -1.56 5.69
CA TYR A 139 -6.02 -3.03 5.77
C TYR A 139 -5.39 -3.61 4.51
N LYS A 140 -5.93 -3.25 3.33
CA LYS A 140 -5.32 -3.43 2.01
C LYS A 140 -5.04 -2.03 1.43
N GLY A 141 -3.88 -1.78 0.86
CA GLY A 141 -3.59 -0.45 0.29
C GLY A 141 -4.44 -0.15 -0.94
N ILE A 142 -4.21 -0.91 -2.01
CA ILE A 142 -4.92 -0.79 -3.28
C ILE A 142 -5.42 -2.17 -3.71
N THR A 143 -6.71 -2.32 -3.97
CA THR A 143 -7.33 -3.55 -4.48
C THR A 143 -7.81 -3.33 -5.91
N CYS A 144 -7.30 -4.13 -6.83
CA CYS A 144 -7.67 -4.16 -8.25
C CYS A 144 -8.57 -5.37 -8.50
N TYR A 145 -9.88 -5.22 -8.30
CA TYR A 145 -10.84 -6.32 -8.46
C TYR A 145 -11.42 -6.31 -9.89
N GLY A 146 -10.84 -7.12 -10.77
CA GLY A 146 -11.12 -7.13 -12.22
C GLY A 146 -10.82 -5.83 -12.95
N SER A 147 -10.23 -4.87 -12.24
CA SER A 147 -10.00 -3.51 -12.69
C SER A 147 -8.52 -3.31 -12.95
N SER A 148 -8.15 -2.55 -13.98
CA SER A 148 -6.76 -2.41 -14.42
C SER A 148 -6.29 -0.95 -14.34
N PRO A 149 -6.18 -0.37 -13.13
CA PRO A 149 -5.65 0.98 -12.99
C PRO A 149 -4.18 1.07 -13.39
N ARG A 150 -3.75 2.28 -13.75
CA ARG A 150 -2.32 2.63 -13.81
C ARG A 150 -1.87 3.12 -12.45
N ILE A 151 -0.86 2.46 -11.88
CA ILE A 151 -0.22 2.80 -10.60
C ILE A 151 1.23 3.15 -10.93
N ASP A 152 1.58 4.43 -10.86
CA ASP A 152 2.90 4.91 -11.30
C ASP A 152 3.50 5.94 -10.35
N ASN A 153 4.78 5.80 -10.02
CA ASN A 153 5.49 6.68 -9.08
C ASN A 153 4.79 6.78 -7.70
N CYS A 154 4.14 5.70 -7.27
CA CYS A 154 3.43 5.63 -6.01
C CYS A 154 4.27 5.03 -4.87
N GLU A 155 3.86 5.28 -3.63
CA GLU A 155 4.37 4.60 -2.44
C GLU A 155 3.18 3.92 -1.72
N VAL A 156 3.24 2.60 -1.57
CA VAL A 156 2.20 1.80 -0.91
C VAL A 156 2.83 1.07 0.26
N ARG A 157 2.55 1.56 1.48
CA ARG A 157 3.30 1.13 2.66
C ARG A 157 2.46 0.96 3.89
N PHE A 158 2.97 0.17 4.83
CA PHE A 158 2.41 0.06 6.18
C PHE A 158 0.93 -0.31 6.18
N ASN A 159 0.50 -1.13 5.22
CA ASN A 159 -0.83 -1.71 5.22
C ASN A 159 -0.79 -3.04 5.99
N TYR A 160 -1.87 -3.35 6.72
CA TYR A 160 -1.92 -4.48 7.64
C TYR A 160 -1.75 -5.83 6.94
N TYR A 161 -2.39 -5.98 5.78
CA TYR A 161 -2.42 -7.22 5.02
C TYR A 161 -1.61 -7.08 3.73
N ILE A 162 -2.19 -6.50 2.69
CA ILE A 162 -1.58 -6.44 1.35
C ILE A 162 -1.34 -4.98 0.95
N GLY A 163 -0.19 -4.70 0.34
CA GLY A 163 0.06 -3.41 -0.31
C GLY A 163 -0.85 -3.23 -1.52
N ILE A 164 -0.62 -4.01 -2.58
CA ILE A 164 -1.42 -4.00 -3.81
C ILE A 164 -1.99 -5.40 -4.06
N SER A 165 -3.31 -5.54 -3.98
CA SER A 165 -4.03 -6.78 -4.28
C SER A 165 -4.54 -6.76 -5.71
N VAL A 166 -4.15 -7.71 -6.54
CA VAL A 166 -4.56 -7.84 -7.94
C VAL A 166 -5.38 -9.11 -8.08
N GLU A 167 -6.68 -8.94 -8.37
CA GLU A 167 -7.66 -10.02 -8.24
C GLU A 167 -8.53 -10.07 -9.51
N VAL A 168 -9.08 -11.25 -9.81
CA VAL A 168 -10.14 -11.47 -10.82
C VAL A 168 -9.76 -10.99 -12.22
N ARG A 169 -8.72 -11.58 -12.83
CA ARG A 169 -8.28 -11.23 -14.20
C ARG A 169 -7.84 -9.78 -14.39
N ALA A 170 -7.61 -9.03 -13.30
CA ALA A 170 -7.08 -7.68 -13.38
C ALA A 170 -5.65 -7.66 -13.98
N LYS A 171 -5.36 -6.62 -14.77
CA LYS A 171 -4.08 -6.41 -15.45
C LYS A 171 -3.58 -4.98 -15.25
N PRO A 172 -3.44 -4.49 -14.00
CA PRO A 172 -2.94 -3.16 -13.75
C PRO A 172 -1.50 -3.04 -14.24
N ILE A 173 -1.11 -1.80 -14.55
CA ILE A 173 0.27 -1.45 -14.85
C ILE A 173 0.86 -0.82 -13.60
N ILE A 174 1.89 -1.44 -13.03
CA ILE A 174 2.56 -1.02 -11.80
C ILE A 174 4.00 -0.64 -12.17
N ARG A 175 4.33 0.65 -12.11
CA ARG A 175 5.63 1.18 -12.54
C ARG A 175 6.21 2.12 -11.52
N ASN A 176 7.55 2.13 -11.40
CA ASN A 176 8.28 3.09 -10.56
C ASN A 176 7.70 3.21 -9.13
N THR A 177 7.11 2.12 -8.61
CA THR A 177 6.31 2.15 -7.39
C THR A 177 7.09 1.49 -6.26
N LEU A 178 7.06 2.12 -5.09
CA LEU A 178 7.63 1.57 -3.87
C LEU A 178 6.54 0.85 -3.08
N VAL A 179 6.73 -0.45 -2.83
CA VAL A 179 5.85 -1.29 -2.02
C VAL A 179 6.63 -1.79 -0.80
N LEU A 180 6.36 -1.19 0.36
CA LEU A 180 7.25 -1.29 1.52
C LEU A 180 6.51 -1.62 2.82
N GLY A 181 7.03 -2.56 3.60
CA GLY A 181 6.61 -2.69 5.01
C GLY A 181 5.17 -3.14 5.20
N ASN A 182 4.56 -3.82 4.24
CA ASN A 182 3.19 -4.33 4.35
C ASN A 182 3.17 -5.66 5.14
N GLY A 183 2.11 -5.85 5.93
CA GLY A 183 2.10 -6.84 7.01
C GLY A 183 2.01 -8.30 6.57
N PHE A 184 1.57 -8.58 5.34
CA PHE A 184 1.53 -9.92 4.74
C PHE A 184 2.16 -10.00 3.34
N ALA A 185 1.72 -9.21 2.36
CA ALA A 185 2.33 -9.21 1.03
C ALA A 185 2.54 -7.79 0.51
N GLY A 186 3.61 -7.58 -0.25
CA GLY A 186 3.76 -6.36 -1.03
C GLY A 186 2.71 -6.33 -2.14
N ILE A 187 2.80 -7.30 -3.05
CA ILE A 187 1.85 -7.49 -4.15
C ILE A 187 1.28 -8.91 -4.07
N ASN A 188 -0.03 -9.03 -4.24
CA ASN A 188 -0.72 -10.31 -4.31
C ASN A 188 -1.42 -10.46 -5.67
N CYS A 189 -1.33 -11.64 -6.29
CA CYS A 189 -1.95 -11.96 -7.57
C CYS A 189 -2.85 -13.21 -7.44
N GLU A 190 -4.16 -13.03 -7.61
CA GLU A 190 -5.17 -14.08 -7.43
C GLU A 190 -6.18 -14.11 -8.58
N LEU A 191 -6.81 -15.28 -8.79
CA LEU A 191 -7.92 -15.46 -9.72
C LEU A 191 -7.59 -15.02 -11.17
N ALA A 192 -6.48 -15.55 -11.69
CA ALA A 192 -5.97 -15.30 -13.04
C ALA A 192 -5.57 -13.84 -13.31
N ALA A 193 -5.10 -13.14 -12.27
CA ALA A 193 -4.49 -11.82 -12.38
C ALA A 193 -3.21 -11.86 -13.22
N ALA A 194 -2.96 -10.80 -13.98
CA ALA A 194 -1.74 -10.66 -14.78
C ALA A 194 -1.27 -9.19 -14.80
N PRO A 195 -0.83 -8.64 -13.64
CA PRO A 195 -0.27 -7.30 -13.60
C PRO A 195 1.06 -7.23 -14.35
N LEU A 196 1.34 -6.09 -14.97
CA LEU A 196 2.66 -5.76 -15.49
C LEU A 196 3.41 -4.94 -14.45
N ILE A 197 4.57 -5.44 -14.00
CA ILE A 197 5.35 -4.83 -12.91
C ILE A 197 6.76 -4.56 -13.40
N GLU A 198 7.16 -3.28 -13.46
CA GLU A 198 8.52 -2.86 -13.85
C GLU A 198 9.04 -1.71 -13.00
N ARG A 199 10.37 -1.59 -12.91
CA ARG A 199 11.08 -0.48 -12.24
C ARG A 199 10.62 -0.21 -10.82
N SER A 200 10.03 -1.19 -10.16
CA SER A 200 9.38 -1.04 -8.86
C SER A 200 10.26 -1.65 -7.76
N VAL A 201 10.09 -1.16 -6.54
CA VAL A 201 10.85 -1.61 -5.38
C VAL A 201 9.91 -2.31 -4.41
N ILE A 202 10.07 -3.61 -4.21
CA ILE A 202 9.25 -4.43 -3.32
C ILE A 202 10.14 -4.93 -2.18
N ASN A 203 10.01 -4.29 -1.02
CA ASN A 203 11.00 -4.40 0.05
C ASN A 203 10.35 -4.49 1.44
N GLN A 204 10.94 -5.25 2.36
CA GLN A 204 10.52 -5.33 3.77
C GLN A 204 9.02 -5.63 3.97
N ASN A 205 8.37 -6.28 3.02
CA ASN A 205 7.06 -6.88 3.22
C ASN A 205 7.26 -8.27 3.83
N THR A 206 6.24 -8.86 4.46
CA THR A 206 6.39 -10.25 4.93
C THR A 206 6.73 -11.17 3.75
N ASN A 207 6.00 -11.04 2.66
CA ASN A 207 6.34 -11.61 1.36
C ASN A 207 6.37 -10.50 0.32
N GLY A 208 7.29 -10.56 -0.65
CA GLY A 208 7.38 -9.59 -1.73
C GLY A 208 6.18 -9.68 -2.67
N ILE A 209 6.17 -10.70 -3.52
CA ILE A 209 5.10 -10.99 -4.48
C ILE A 209 4.56 -12.40 -4.22
N ILE A 210 3.25 -12.51 -3.98
CA ILE A 210 2.56 -13.81 -3.82
C ILE A 210 1.66 -14.05 -5.03
N ILE A 211 1.68 -15.28 -5.55
CA ILE A 211 1.00 -15.67 -6.78
C ILE A 211 0.19 -16.94 -6.50
N PHE A 212 -1.11 -16.88 -6.75
CA PHE A 212 -2.04 -17.99 -6.55
C PHE A 212 -2.82 -18.31 -7.84
N ASP A 213 -3.54 -19.43 -7.80
CA ASP A 213 -4.42 -19.93 -8.86
C ASP A 213 -3.69 -20.10 -10.20
N ARG A 214 -4.21 -19.46 -11.25
CA ARG A 214 -3.61 -19.38 -12.59
C ARG A 214 -3.14 -17.97 -12.90
N SER A 215 -2.76 -17.21 -11.87
CA SER A 215 -2.24 -15.85 -12.05
C SER A 215 -0.85 -15.90 -12.70
N GLN A 216 -0.51 -14.86 -13.43
CA GLN A 216 0.73 -14.77 -14.20
C GLN A 216 1.19 -13.31 -14.26
N PRO A 217 1.70 -12.75 -13.15
CA PRO A 217 2.33 -11.43 -13.18
C PRO A 217 3.51 -11.42 -14.16
N ASP A 218 3.66 -10.32 -14.88
CA ASP A 218 4.79 -10.07 -15.75
C ASP A 218 5.83 -9.25 -14.99
N LEU A 219 6.86 -9.93 -14.49
CA LEU A 219 7.93 -9.34 -13.68
C LEU A 219 9.19 -9.02 -14.51
N GLY A 220 9.21 -9.38 -15.79
CA GLY A 220 10.36 -9.19 -16.68
C GLY A 220 10.84 -10.47 -17.36
N VAL A 221 11.20 -10.33 -18.63
CA VAL A 221 11.80 -11.39 -19.46
C VAL A 221 13.18 -10.97 -19.97
N TYR A 222 14.03 -11.95 -20.27
CA TYR A 222 15.33 -11.72 -20.91
C TYR A 222 15.56 -12.71 -22.07
N PRO A 223 15.94 -12.23 -23.28
CA PRO A 223 16.07 -10.82 -23.66
C PRO A 223 14.72 -10.07 -23.62
N GLU A 224 14.76 -8.74 -23.60
CA GLU A 224 13.54 -7.92 -23.58
C GLU A 224 12.67 -8.20 -24.82
N GLU A 225 11.38 -8.35 -24.60
CA GLU A 225 10.38 -8.58 -25.65
C GLU A 225 9.35 -7.44 -25.69
N GLU A 226 8.89 -7.11 -26.90
CA GLU A 226 7.86 -6.07 -27.07
C GLU A 226 6.55 -6.49 -26.39
N GLY A 227 5.96 -5.57 -25.61
CA GLY A 227 4.71 -5.82 -24.89
C GLY A 227 4.87 -6.61 -23.59
N LYS A 228 6.09 -6.99 -23.20
CA LYS A 228 6.41 -7.56 -21.89
C LYS A 228 6.93 -6.50 -20.93
N SER A 229 6.89 -6.82 -19.64
CA SER A 229 7.62 -6.04 -18.64
C SER A 229 9.10 -6.04 -18.99
N ILE A 230 9.73 -4.87 -18.90
CA ILE A 230 11.19 -4.76 -18.97
C ILE A 230 11.86 -5.28 -17.69
N GLY A 231 11.09 -5.63 -16.66
CA GLY A 231 11.65 -5.93 -15.34
C GLY A 231 12.22 -4.68 -14.69
N GLU A 232 13.52 -4.68 -14.41
CA GLU A 232 14.23 -3.69 -13.60
C GLU A 232 13.62 -3.49 -12.20
N ASN A 233 12.90 -4.50 -11.70
CA ASN A 233 12.37 -4.48 -10.35
C ASN A 233 13.47 -4.78 -9.34
N ARG A 234 13.24 -4.30 -8.12
CA ARG A 234 14.11 -4.46 -6.97
C ARG A 234 13.32 -5.23 -5.91
N ILE A 235 13.50 -6.53 -5.87
CA ILE A 235 12.70 -7.45 -5.04
C ILE A 235 13.67 -8.13 -4.08
N PHE A 236 13.77 -7.61 -2.85
CA PHE A 236 14.72 -8.11 -1.86
C PHE A 236 14.34 -7.66 -0.46
N ASN A 237 14.98 -8.24 0.57
CA ASN A 237 14.76 -7.97 2.00
C ASN A 237 13.30 -8.16 2.47
N ASN A 238 12.47 -8.89 1.73
CA ASN A 238 11.20 -9.36 2.28
C ASN A 238 11.49 -10.42 3.37
N PHE A 239 10.57 -10.60 4.31
CA PHE A 239 10.90 -11.34 5.55
C PHE A 239 10.84 -12.86 5.43
N GLU A 240 9.93 -13.39 4.62
CA GLU A 240 9.77 -14.81 4.35
C GLU A 240 10.26 -15.07 2.92
N TYR A 241 9.48 -14.68 1.90
CA TYR A 241 9.86 -14.86 0.48
C TYR A 241 9.85 -13.56 -0.31
N ASP A 242 10.74 -13.42 -1.29
CA ASP A 242 10.73 -12.35 -2.29
C ASP A 242 9.70 -12.64 -3.39
N VAL A 243 9.63 -13.88 -3.87
CA VAL A 243 8.52 -14.38 -4.71
C VAL A 243 8.03 -15.72 -4.18
N TYR A 244 6.72 -15.83 -3.96
CA TYR A 244 6.03 -17.05 -3.58
C TYR A 244 5.06 -17.45 -4.70
N ASN A 245 5.42 -18.47 -5.47
CA ASN A 245 4.60 -19.02 -6.54
C ASN A 245 3.85 -20.27 -6.08
N HIS A 246 2.57 -20.10 -5.77
CA HIS A 246 1.64 -21.19 -5.52
C HIS A 246 0.67 -21.38 -6.70
N SER A 247 0.97 -20.76 -7.84
CA SER A 247 0.27 -21.05 -9.10
C SER A 247 0.89 -22.27 -9.77
N SER A 248 0.15 -22.89 -10.68
CA SER A 248 0.69 -23.95 -11.56
C SER A 248 1.48 -23.39 -12.75
N ASN A 249 1.55 -22.07 -12.91
CA ASN A 249 2.18 -21.43 -14.06
C ASN A 249 3.63 -21.08 -13.74
N ASP A 250 4.49 -21.21 -14.75
CA ASP A 250 5.83 -20.66 -14.69
C ASP A 250 5.79 -19.13 -14.73
N ILE A 251 6.61 -18.52 -13.89
CA ILE A 251 6.66 -17.07 -13.67
C ILE A 251 8.02 -16.55 -14.11
N TYR A 252 8.00 -15.72 -15.14
CA TYR A 252 9.21 -15.04 -15.61
C TYR A 252 9.48 -13.82 -14.73
N ALA A 253 10.64 -13.83 -14.08
CA ALA A 253 11.16 -12.81 -13.18
C ALA A 253 12.60 -12.42 -13.51
N GLN A 254 12.95 -12.49 -14.80
CA GLN A 254 14.26 -12.14 -15.31
C GLN A 254 14.41 -10.61 -15.37
N ASN A 255 15.64 -10.12 -15.59
CA ASN A 255 15.94 -8.68 -15.64
C ASN A 255 15.63 -7.92 -14.35
N ASN A 256 15.68 -8.58 -13.20
CA ASN A 256 15.42 -7.98 -11.88
C ASN A 256 16.67 -8.00 -10.98
N ILE A 257 16.64 -7.13 -9.96
CA ILE A 257 17.69 -6.97 -8.96
C ILE A 257 17.25 -7.61 -7.64
N TRP A 258 18.01 -8.60 -7.20
CA TRP A 258 17.68 -9.45 -6.04
C TRP A 258 18.57 -9.20 -4.82
N ASN A 259 19.54 -8.30 -4.95
CA ASN A 259 20.52 -7.97 -3.90
C ASN A 259 21.42 -9.15 -3.46
N THR A 260 21.58 -10.12 -4.37
CA THR A 260 22.58 -11.18 -4.33
C THR A 260 22.92 -11.57 -5.77
N GLU A 261 24.12 -12.11 -5.99
CA GLU A 261 24.54 -12.74 -7.25
C GLU A 261 24.60 -14.26 -7.12
N ASN A 262 24.40 -14.79 -5.91
CA ASN A 262 24.40 -16.21 -5.64
C ASN A 262 22.98 -16.78 -5.84
N PRO A 263 22.76 -17.66 -6.83
CA PRO A 263 21.45 -18.28 -7.04
C PRO A 263 20.97 -19.08 -5.83
N GLU A 264 21.86 -19.73 -5.09
CA GLU A 264 21.48 -20.53 -3.91
C GLU A 264 20.91 -19.64 -2.79
N GLU A 265 21.49 -18.45 -2.58
CA GLU A 265 20.94 -17.47 -1.62
C GLU A 265 19.59 -16.91 -2.08
N LEU A 266 19.40 -16.77 -3.40
CA LEU A 266 18.13 -16.30 -3.95
C LEU A 266 17.05 -17.38 -3.81
N ASP A 267 17.38 -18.65 -4.09
CA ASP A 267 16.46 -19.77 -3.99
C ASP A 267 15.88 -19.92 -2.57
N GLU A 268 16.65 -19.63 -1.52
CA GLU A 268 16.11 -19.60 -0.14
C GLU A 268 14.98 -18.57 0.08
N HIS A 269 14.85 -17.59 -0.82
CA HIS A 269 13.83 -16.54 -0.81
C HIS A 269 12.81 -16.67 -1.94
N ILE A 270 12.88 -17.72 -2.74
CA ILE A 270 11.90 -18.05 -3.78
C ILE A 270 11.19 -19.31 -3.33
N TYR A 271 9.86 -19.33 -3.42
CA TYR A 271 9.09 -20.55 -3.17
C TYR A 271 8.37 -20.96 -4.44
N ASP A 272 8.72 -22.11 -5.03
CA ASP A 272 8.25 -22.50 -6.35
C ASP A 272 8.18 -24.03 -6.58
N ARG A 273 8.31 -24.48 -7.83
CA ARG A 273 8.38 -25.91 -8.22
C ARG A 273 9.44 -26.69 -7.43
N SER A 274 10.56 -26.08 -7.10
CA SER A 274 11.67 -26.73 -6.39
C SER A 274 11.29 -27.11 -4.95
N ASP A 275 10.46 -26.28 -4.29
CA ASP A 275 9.92 -26.56 -2.96
C ASP A 275 8.71 -27.50 -3.01
N HIS A 276 7.89 -27.39 -4.06
CA HIS A 276 6.69 -28.21 -4.19
C HIS A 276 6.35 -28.50 -5.67
N PRO A 277 6.38 -29.77 -6.11
CA PRO A 277 6.37 -30.15 -7.53
C PRO A 277 5.08 -29.81 -8.29
N ALA A 278 3.99 -29.48 -7.59
CA ALA A 278 2.72 -29.07 -8.20
C ALA A 278 2.69 -27.58 -8.61
N TYR A 279 3.66 -26.78 -8.19
CA TYR A 279 3.74 -25.36 -8.55
C TYR A 279 4.60 -25.13 -9.78
N GLY A 280 4.41 -23.96 -10.40
CA GLY A 280 5.26 -23.52 -11.49
C GLY A 280 6.61 -22.99 -11.00
N GLU A 281 7.56 -22.93 -11.90
CA GLU A 281 8.92 -22.46 -11.64
C GLU A 281 8.99 -20.93 -11.71
N VAL A 282 9.81 -20.31 -10.85
CA VAL A 282 10.14 -18.89 -10.95
C VAL A 282 11.46 -18.75 -11.70
N ILE A 283 11.37 -18.28 -12.94
CA ILE A 283 12.50 -18.14 -13.85
C ILE A 283 13.12 -16.75 -13.65
N TYR A 284 14.15 -16.66 -12.82
CA TYR A 284 14.78 -15.39 -12.44
C TYR A 284 16.14 -15.13 -13.10
N THR A 285 16.70 -16.09 -13.85
CA THR A 285 18.01 -15.93 -14.51
C THR A 285 17.90 -15.16 -15.83
N PRO A 286 18.78 -14.19 -16.13
CA PRO A 286 19.97 -13.79 -15.38
C PRO A 286 19.68 -12.98 -14.10
N ILE A 287 20.47 -13.22 -13.06
CA ILE A 287 20.45 -12.50 -11.77
C ILE A 287 21.35 -11.26 -11.86
N TYR A 288 20.88 -10.13 -11.36
CA TYR A 288 21.67 -8.90 -11.25
C TYR A 288 21.87 -8.50 -9.78
N GLY A 289 23.13 -8.49 -9.30
CA GLY A 289 23.45 -8.22 -7.88
C GLY A 289 23.50 -6.75 -7.48
N THR A 290 23.93 -5.87 -8.38
CA THR A 290 23.90 -4.42 -8.21
C THR A 290 23.63 -3.76 -9.56
N ARG A 291 23.04 -2.55 -9.55
CA ARG A 291 22.65 -1.78 -10.75
C ARG A 291 23.59 -2.07 -11.92
N VAL A 292 23.12 -2.84 -12.91
CA VAL A 292 23.63 -2.64 -14.26
C VAL A 292 23.27 -1.21 -14.59
N ARG A 293 24.27 -0.35 -14.79
CA ARG A 293 24.02 0.97 -15.36
C ARG A 293 23.57 0.74 -16.80
N PHE A 294 22.30 0.42 -17.00
CA PHE A 294 21.68 0.63 -18.30
C PHE A 294 21.76 2.14 -18.53
N ALA A 295 22.54 2.53 -19.53
CA ALA A 295 22.67 3.93 -19.91
C ALA A 295 21.25 4.45 -20.11
N ARG A 296 20.81 5.39 -19.27
CA ARG A 296 19.57 6.13 -19.51
C ARG A 296 19.64 6.60 -20.95
N ARG A 297 18.85 6.01 -21.85
CA ARG A 297 18.56 6.68 -23.11
C ARG A 297 17.97 8.01 -22.69
N ARG A 298 18.67 9.11 -23.04
CA ARG A 298 18.09 10.44 -22.93
C ARG A 298 16.69 10.33 -23.52
N PRO A 299 15.62 10.83 -22.84
CA PRO A 299 14.36 11.00 -23.53
C PRO A 299 14.67 11.73 -24.83
N ALA A 300 14.28 11.15 -25.96
CA ALA A 300 14.43 11.82 -27.24
C ALA A 300 13.85 13.22 -27.06
N ALA A 301 14.61 14.25 -27.43
CA ALA A 301 14.09 15.60 -27.47
C ALA A 301 12.76 15.54 -28.23
N PRO A 302 11.70 16.22 -27.75
CA PRO A 302 10.48 16.32 -28.54
C PRO A 302 10.87 16.76 -29.95
N PRO A 303 10.31 16.13 -31.01
CA PRO A 303 10.63 16.54 -32.36
C PRO A 303 10.41 18.04 -32.47
N LEU A 304 11.42 18.76 -32.92
CA LEU A 304 11.30 20.19 -33.20
C LEU A 304 10.07 20.36 -34.10
N PRO A 305 9.18 21.34 -33.82
CA PRO A 305 8.07 21.61 -34.72
C PRO A 305 8.65 21.87 -36.11
N SER A 306 8.20 21.08 -37.09
CA SER A 306 8.57 21.27 -38.49
C SER A 306 8.29 22.74 -38.85
N PRO A 307 9.24 23.44 -39.51
CA PRO A 307 8.95 24.78 -39.99
C PRO A 307 7.74 24.70 -40.93
N LEU A 308 6.75 25.56 -40.68
CA LEU A 308 5.58 25.74 -41.53
C LEU A 308 6.07 25.96 -42.96
N LEU A 309 5.82 24.98 -43.84
CA LEU A 309 6.01 25.16 -45.26
C LEU A 309 4.97 26.17 -45.73
N GLU A 310 5.44 27.36 -46.10
CA GLU A 310 4.67 28.32 -46.87
C GLU A 310 4.14 27.64 -48.14
N SER A 311 2.84 27.79 -48.35
CA SER A 311 2.12 27.30 -49.51
C SER A 311 2.43 28.15 -50.74
N GLN A 312 2.77 27.51 -51.86
CA GLN A 312 2.72 28.03 -53.25
C GLN A 312 2.77 26.83 -54.24
N PRO A 313 2.25 26.94 -55.48
CA PRO A 313 0.94 26.39 -55.84
C PRO A 313 0.99 25.16 -56.78
N VAL A 314 -0.18 24.55 -56.93
CA VAL A 314 -0.50 23.37 -57.73
C VAL A 314 -0.23 23.60 -59.23
N GLY A 315 0.47 22.66 -59.85
CA GLY A 315 0.63 22.51 -61.31
C GLY A 315 0.26 21.10 -61.75
N THR A 316 -0.52 21.02 -62.82
CA THR A 316 -1.20 19.86 -63.41
C THR A 316 -0.28 18.97 -64.26
N ASP A 317 -0.56 17.65 -64.32
CA ASP A 317 -0.73 16.83 -65.54
C ASP A 317 -0.48 15.31 -65.28
N THR A 318 -1.50 14.44 -65.38
CA THR A 318 -1.97 13.61 -66.54
C THR A 318 -1.24 12.26 -66.73
N LEU A 319 -1.97 11.18 -66.42
CA LEU A 319 -2.14 9.88 -67.12
C LEU A 319 -0.94 9.12 -67.76
N LEU A 320 -0.80 7.83 -67.39
CA LEU A 320 -1.12 6.62 -68.20
C LEU A 320 -0.19 5.41 -67.94
N ALA A 321 -0.83 4.25 -68.00
CA ALA A 321 -0.33 2.90 -67.80
C ALA A 321 0.44 2.32 -69.01
N ARG A 322 1.23 1.25 -68.76
CA ARG A 322 1.25 -0.08 -69.44
C ARG A 322 2.62 -0.77 -69.29
N THR A 323 2.69 -1.90 -68.56
CA THR A 323 2.73 -3.32 -68.99
C THR A 323 4.08 -3.84 -69.51
N GLU A 324 4.57 -4.93 -68.90
CA GLU A 324 5.00 -6.23 -69.48
C GLU A 324 5.75 -7.00 -68.37
N ALA A 325 5.23 -8.11 -67.83
CA ALA A 325 5.35 -9.52 -68.28
C ALA A 325 6.82 -9.97 -68.43
N THR A 326 7.27 -11.09 -67.85
CA THR A 326 7.10 -12.43 -68.44
C THR A 326 7.62 -13.55 -67.49
N THR A 327 6.87 -14.69 -67.47
CA THR A 327 7.22 -16.12 -67.16
C THR A 327 7.72 -16.50 -65.76
N GLY A 328 7.16 -17.48 -65.04
CA GLY A 328 6.72 -18.85 -65.41
C GLY A 328 7.70 -19.82 -64.71
N GLU A 329 7.38 -20.88 -63.96
CA GLU A 329 6.39 -21.95 -64.06
C GLU A 329 6.37 -22.73 -62.71
N THR A 330 5.18 -23.00 -62.14
CA THR A 330 4.51 -24.31 -61.95
C THR A 330 4.94 -25.20 -60.78
N GLY A 331 3.95 -25.54 -59.95
CA GLY A 331 3.97 -26.62 -58.95
C GLY A 331 2.59 -26.78 -58.30
N THR A 332 1.85 -27.79 -58.74
CA THR A 332 0.45 -28.19 -58.50
C THR A 332 0.04 -28.41 -57.02
N VAL A 333 -1.09 -27.84 -56.57
CA VAL A 333 -2.44 -28.43 -56.32
C VAL A 333 -2.51 -29.56 -55.28
N GLU A 334 -3.15 -29.31 -54.13
CA GLU A 334 -4.38 -30.01 -53.70
C GLU A 334 -4.96 -29.40 -52.39
N GLU A 335 -6.23 -28.98 -52.46
CA GLU A 335 -7.06 -28.47 -51.36
C GLU A 335 -8.29 -29.37 -51.27
N SER A 336 -8.62 -29.91 -50.08
CA SER A 336 -9.89 -30.52 -49.66
C SER A 336 -9.82 -30.90 -48.16
N PRO A 337 -10.94 -31.13 -47.44
CA PRO A 337 -11.81 -30.16 -46.75
C PRO A 337 -11.81 -30.38 -45.19
N PRO A 338 -12.59 -29.64 -44.36
CA PRO A 338 -12.50 -29.78 -42.90
C PRO A 338 -13.35 -30.97 -42.40
N PRO A 339 -12.98 -31.64 -41.29
CA PRO A 339 -13.86 -32.61 -40.67
C PRO A 339 -14.82 -31.94 -39.67
N GLU A 340 -16.10 -32.25 -39.85
CA GLU A 340 -17.20 -31.97 -38.94
C GLU A 340 -17.11 -32.74 -37.61
N SER A 341 -17.84 -32.18 -36.65
CA SER A 341 -18.20 -32.68 -35.32
C SER A 341 -18.51 -34.18 -35.24
N ARG A 342 -17.98 -34.82 -34.19
CA ARG A 342 -18.60 -35.97 -33.53
C ARG A 342 -18.42 -35.89 -32.01
N THR A 343 -19.53 -35.87 -31.30
CA THR A 343 -19.68 -36.22 -29.88
C THR A 343 -19.22 -37.66 -29.64
N PRO A 344 -18.81 -38.00 -28.40
CA PRO A 344 -19.63 -38.97 -27.68
C PRO A 344 -19.74 -38.78 -26.14
N ALA A 345 -20.94 -39.11 -25.68
CA ALA A 345 -21.30 -39.90 -24.49
C ALA A 345 -21.07 -39.34 -23.07
N GLU A 346 -22.21 -39.06 -22.45
CA GLU A 346 -22.50 -39.09 -21.02
C GLU A 346 -22.07 -40.41 -20.37
N THR A 347 -21.67 -40.32 -19.09
CA THR A 347 -21.88 -41.42 -18.15
C THR A 347 -22.30 -40.82 -16.82
N GLU A 348 -23.50 -41.21 -16.41
CA GLU A 348 -24.10 -41.02 -15.09
C GLU A 348 -23.18 -41.48 -13.96
N ASN A 349 -23.22 -40.77 -12.83
CA ASN A 349 -23.34 -41.45 -11.54
C ASN A 349 -24.20 -40.64 -10.58
N GLN A 350 -25.22 -41.30 -10.08
CA GLN A 350 -26.30 -40.81 -9.22
C GLN A 350 -25.83 -40.55 -7.77
N PRO A 351 -26.55 -39.68 -7.04
CA PRO A 351 -26.29 -39.38 -5.64
C PRO A 351 -26.95 -40.39 -4.69
N ALA A 352 -26.27 -40.74 -3.60
CA ALA A 352 -26.86 -41.51 -2.51
C ALA A 352 -27.53 -40.60 -1.47
N GLU A 353 -28.70 -41.05 -1.04
CA GLU A 353 -29.73 -40.40 -0.26
C GLU A 353 -29.52 -40.51 1.27
N THR A 354 -30.35 -39.76 2.02
CA THR A 354 -30.71 -39.83 3.46
C THR A 354 -29.86 -38.97 4.43
N ALA A 355 -30.41 -38.19 5.36
CA ALA A 355 -31.79 -37.98 5.82
C ALA A 355 -31.97 -36.54 6.37
N GLU A 356 -33.20 -36.05 6.25
CA GLU A 356 -33.70 -34.80 6.84
C GLU A 356 -33.59 -34.80 8.38
N THR A 357 -33.21 -33.66 8.96
CA THR A 357 -33.83 -33.18 10.21
C THR A 357 -33.98 -31.66 10.19
N THR A 358 -35.20 -31.25 10.47
CA THR A 358 -35.73 -29.89 10.65
C THR A 358 -35.13 -29.16 11.86
N PRO A 359 -35.03 -27.82 11.85
CA PRO A 359 -34.72 -27.07 13.06
C PRO A 359 -36.01 -26.79 13.86
N THR A 360 -36.07 -27.34 15.08
CA THR A 360 -37.14 -27.07 16.06
C THR A 360 -36.89 -25.75 16.79
N ALA A 361 -37.95 -24.95 16.90
CA ALA A 361 -38.03 -23.73 17.69
C ALA A 361 -38.01 -23.99 19.20
N ALA A 362 -37.37 -23.11 19.97
CA ALA A 362 -37.65 -22.92 21.40
C ALA A 362 -37.34 -21.48 21.84
N THR A 363 -38.39 -20.77 22.27
CA THR A 363 -38.40 -19.63 23.20
C THR A 363 -39.04 -20.15 24.51
N PRO A 364 -39.01 -19.49 25.69
CA PRO A 364 -38.31 -18.25 26.09
C PRO A 364 -37.48 -18.37 27.40
N ALA A 365 -36.62 -17.38 27.63
CA ALA A 365 -35.94 -17.15 28.90
C ALA A 365 -36.90 -16.55 29.95
N GLU A 366 -36.87 -17.13 31.14
CA GLU A 366 -37.63 -16.71 32.32
C GLU A 366 -36.89 -15.59 33.07
N THR A 367 -37.65 -14.57 33.46
CA THR A 367 -37.30 -13.39 34.24
C THR A 367 -36.97 -13.70 35.70
N LEU A 368 -36.00 -12.98 36.28
CA LEU A 368 -35.99 -12.65 37.73
C LEU A 368 -35.40 -11.25 37.96
N ASN A 369 -36.28 -10.33 38.34
CA ASN A 369 -36.05 -8.97 38.84
C ASN A 369 -35.99 -9.01 40.38
N ILE A 370 -34.94 -8.47 41.01
CA ILE A 370 -34.90 -7.91 42.39
C ILE A 370 -33.62 -7.02 42.44
N ALA A 371 -33.50 -5.83 43.02
CA ALA A 371 -34.36 -4.73 43.44
C ALA A 371 -33.40 -3.54 43.75
N ARG A 372 -33.99 -2.36 43.93
CA ARG A 372 -33.42 -1.01 43.98
C ARG A 372 -32.85 -0.61 45.36
N ALA A 373 -32.09 0.50 45.32
CA ALA A 373 -31.84 1.53 46.36
C ALA A 373 -30.46 1.41 47.07
N GLU A 374 -29.64 2.44 47.36
CA GLU A 374 -29.81 3.89 47.59
C GLU A 374 -28.49 4.67 47.34
N THR A 375 -28.58 6.01 47.26
CA THR A 375 -27.51 7.04 47.35
C THR A 375 -27.92 8.03 48.47
N PRO A 376 -27.14 9.02 48.97
CA PRO A 376 -25.69 9.37 48.94
C PRO A 376 -25.17 9.65 50.41
N PRO A 377 -24.12 10.48 50.74
CA PRO A 377 -24.05 11.93 50.49
C PRO A 377 -22.66 12.52 50.10
N GLU A 378 -22.71 13.79 49.65
CA GLU A 378 -21.61 14.70 49.32
C GLU A 378 -20.81 15.20 50.54
N GLU A 379 -19.53 15.53 50.32
CA GLU A 379 -18.80 16.57 51.06
C GLU A 379 -17.73 17.24 50.16
N ASN A 380 -17.57 18.56 50.30
CA ASN A 380 -16.64 19.48 49.63
C ASN A 380 -16.37 20.62 50.65
N PRO A 381 -15.37 21.53 50.55
CA PRO A 381 -14.06 21.55 49.88
C PRO A 381 -12.88 21.88 50.85
N GLU A 382 -11.62 21.75 50.42
CA GLU A 382 -10.51 22.56 50.98
C GLU A 382 -9.42 22.83 49.91
N SER A 383 -8.83 24.02 49.95
CA SER A 383 -7.75 24.54 49.07
C SER A 383 -6.91 25.53 49.90
N PRO A 384 -5.71 25.99 49.47
CA PRO A 384 -4.69 25.40 48.59
C PRO A 384 -3.27 25.43 49.22
N ALA A 385 -2.28 24.78 48.59
CA ALA A 385 -0.86 25.05 48.81
C ALA A 385 -0.16 25.33 47.47
N THR A 386 0.61 26.40 47.45
CA THR A 386 1.23 27.09 46.31
C THR A 386 2.65 26.59 46.05
N GLU A 387 3.02 26.27 44.80
CA GLU A 387 4.39 26.41 44.22
C GLU A 387 4.43 25.98 42.74
N PRO A 388 5.42 26.43 41.93
CA PRO A 388 5.38 27.66 41.13
C PRO A 388 5.14 27.42 39.61
N GLU A 389 4.73 28.48 38.92
CA GLU A 389 4.48 28.56 37.48
C GLU A 389 5.72 28.17 36.66
N ALA A 390 5.59 27.10 35.87
CA ALA A 390 6.48 26.82 34.75
C ALA A 390 5.88 27.47 33.49
N GLU A 391 6.60 28.45 32.94
CA GLU A 391 6.30 29.07 31.66
C GLU A 391 6.16 28.00 30.58
N THR A 392 4.96 27.84 30.02
CA THR A 392 4.72 27.00 28.85
C THR A 392 5.24 27.71 27.60
N GLU A 393 6.53 27.55 27.31
CA GLU A 393 7.00 27.68 25.93
C GLU A 393 6.40 26.54 25.10
N THR A 394 5.47 26.87 24.22
CA THR A 394 5.05 25.96 23.16
C THR A 394 6.27 25.58 22.33
N PRO A 395 6.62 24.30 22.17
CA PRO A 395 7.73 23.94 21.31
C PRO A 395 7.42 24.42 19.88
N PRO A 396 8.39 25.03 19.18
CA PRO A 396 8.18 25.45 17.81
C PRO A 396 7.74 24.25 16.97
N PRO A 397 6.85 24.44 15.97
CA PRO A 397 6.45 23.35 15.10
C PRO A 397 7.70 22.72 14.51
N ALA A 398 7.88 21.42 14.77
CA ALA A 398 9.05 20.69 14.30
C ALA A 398 9.17 20.92 12.77
N PRO A 399 10.33 21.38 12.28
CA PRO A 399 10.52 21.55 10.85
C PRO A 399 10.25 20.21 10.17
N ALA A 400 9.36 20.21 9.18
CA ALA A 400 9.09 19.05 8.34
C ALA A 400 10.43 18.57 7.76
N ILE A 401 10.91 17.42 8.22
CA ILE A 401 12.17 16.85 7.76
C ILE A 401 11.97 16.42 6.30
N VAL A 402 12.39 17.27 5.36
CA VAL A 402 12.51 16.97 3.93
C VAL A 402 13.91 16.42 3.64
N GLU A 403 14.34 15.42 4.40
CA GLU A 403 15.47 14.57 4.00
C GLU A 403 14.88 13.21 3.59
N PRO A 404 15.37 12.58 2.51
CA PRO A 404 14.93 11.24 2.18
C PRO A 404 15.46 10.31 3.27
N VAL A 405 14.61 9.97 4.24
CA VAL A 405 14.82 8.94 5.27
C VAL A 405 14.99 7.53 4.65
N LEU A 406 15.18 7.42 3.32
CA LEU A 406 14.81 6.24 2.56
C LEU A 406 15.80 5.74 1.51
N GLU A 407 17.07 6.12 1.52
CA GLU A 407 17.93 5.67 0.40
C GLU A 407 18.77 4.40 0.71
N ALA A 408 19.26 4.17 1.94
CA ALA A 408 20.22 3.08 2.17
C ALA A 408 19.68 1.65 1.96
N LEU A 409 18.49 1.34 2.49
CA LEU A 409 17.89 -0.01 2.37
C LEU A 409 17.14 -0.21 1.06
N LEU A 410 16.74 0.88 0.38
CA LEU A 410 16.18 0.79 -0.97
C LEU A 410 17.26 0.62 -2.04
N ASP A 411 18.50 1.03 -1.75
CA ASP A 411 19.62 0.91 -2.69
C ASP A 411 20.44 -0.38 -2.59
N GLY A 412 19.91 -1.43 -1.96
CA GLY A 412 20.57 -2.74 -1.88
C GLY A 412 21.32 -2.97 -0.56
N GLY A 413 21.12 -2.11 0.44
CA GLY A 413 21.55 -2.42 1.79
C GLY A 413 20.88 -3.71 2.29
N LYS A 414 21.63 -4.57 2.98
CA LYS A 414 21.07 -5.62 3.83
C LYS A 414 20.93 -5.07 5.25
N ARG A 415 19.88 -5.48 5.97
CA ARG A 415 19.74 -5.16 7.40
C ARG A 415 20.78 -5.94 8.19
N GLU A 416 21.70 -5.25 8.84
CA GLU A 416 22.78 -5.86 9.62
C GLU A 416 22.83 -5.25 11.02
N TYR A 417 23.15 -6.07 12.01
CA TYR A 417 23.17 -5.68 13.42
C TYR A 417 24.58 -5.82 13.99
N ILE A 418 25.04 -4.78 14.68
CA ILE A 418 26.19 -4.87 15.59
C ILE A 418 25.73 -5.50 16.92
N ARG A 419 24.52 -5.12 17.37
CA ARG A 419 23.88 -5.69 18.56
C ARG A 419 22.37 -5.80 18.32
N ARG A 420 21.84 -7.01 18.49
CA ARG A 420 20.40 -7.31 18.43
C ARG A 420 19.98 -7.96 19.74
N VAL A 421 18.98 -7.40 20.41
CA VAL A 421 18.45 -7.92 21.67
C VAL A 421 17.12 -8.63 21.40
N LYS A 422 16.95 -9.85 21.92
CA LYS A 422 15.68 -10.56 21.83
C LYS A 422 14.72 -10.00 22.89
N PRO A 423 13.50 -9.54 22.54
CA PRO A 423 12.52 -9.12 23.53
C PRO A 423 12.16 -10.24 24.50
N GLU A 424 11.99 -9.90 25.77
CA GLU A 424 11.49 -10.84 26.76
C GLU A 424 10.01 -11.17 26.48
N PHE A 425 9.66 -12.45 26.48
CA PHE A 425 8.28 -12.86 26.28
C PHE A 425 7.49 -12.54 27.58
N PRO A 426 6.43 -11.71 27.52
CA PRO A 426 5.68 -11.30 28.71
C PRO A 426 5.05 -12.48 29.47
N GLU A 427 5.25 -12.54 30.79
CA GLU A 427 4.77 -13.65 31.64
C GLU A 427 3.25 -13.83 31.60
N ILE A 428 2.48 -12.72 31.54
CA ILE A 428 1.02 -12.76 31.39
C ILE A 428 0.63 -13.56 30.14
N TYR A 429 1.30 -13.34 29.01
CA TYR A 429 1.01 -14.00 27.75
C TYR A 429 1.59 -15.42 27.68
N LYS A 430 2.70 -15.72 28.36
CA LYS A 430 3.14 -17.11 28.55
C LYS A 430 2.09 -17.93 29.29
N ARG A 431 1.59 -17.41 30.43
CA ARG A 431 0.60 -18.10 31.28
C ARG A 431 -0.73 -18.31 30.57
N THR A 432 -1.18 -17.36 29.75
CA THR A 432 -2.40 -17.48 28.96
C THR A 432 -2.19 -18.11 27.58
N ARG A 433 -0.99 -18.63 27.30
CA ARG A 433 -0.60 -19.23 26.02
C ARG A 433 -0.90 -18.35 24.79
N ARG A 434 -0.72 -17.04 24.93
CA ARG A 434 -0.94 -16.06 23.87
C ARG A 434 0.36 -15.80 23.14
N GLU A 435 0.37 -16.08 21.84
CA GLU A 435 1.41 -15.68 20.89
C GLU A 435 1.06 -14.34 20.25
N GLY A 436 1.99 -13.73 19.52
CA GLY A 436 1.70 -12.49 18.81
C GLY A 436 2.84 -11.93 17.98
N LEU A 437 2.52 -10.88 17.23
CA LEU A 437 3.42 -10.14 16.38
C LEU A 437 3.42 -8.66 16.76
N VAL A 438 4.60 -8.06 16.78
CA VAL A 438 4.79 -6.61 16.79
C VAL A 438 5.57 -6.22 15.54
N ILE A 439 5.06 -5.24 14.80
CA ILE A 439 5.74 -4.63 13.65
C ILE A 439 6.05 -3.19 14.01
N MET A 440 7.30 -2.79 13.81
CA MET A 440 7.80 -1.47 14.18
C MET A 440 8.58 -0.84 13.03
N GLU A 441 8.33 0.45 12.79
CA GLU A 441 9.21 1.31 12.01
C GLU A 441 10.30 1.85 12.92
N VAL A 442 11.56 1.71 12.50
CA VAL A 442 12.72 2.19 13.24
C VAL A 442 13.50 3.13 12.34
N ILE A 443 13.85 4.30 12.88
CA ILE A 443 14.78 5.24 12.25
C ILE A 443 16.14 5.08 12.90
N VAL A 444 17.12 4.75 12.08
CA VAL A 444 18.50 4.50 12.49
C VAL A 444 19.37 5.68 12.08
N ALA A 445 20.12 6.21 13.03
CA ALA A 445 21.05 7.32 12.83
C ALA A 445 22.28 6.89 12.00
N ARG A 446 23.07 7.88 11.57
CA ARG A 446 24.28 7.68 10.74
C ARG A 446 25.35 6.83 11.43
N ASP A 447 25.34 6.73 12.75
CA ASP A 447 26.26 5.90 13.55
C ASP A 447 25.72 4.49 13.82
N GLY A 448 24.52 4.15 13.31
CA GLY A 448 23.87 2.86 13.54
C GLY A 448 23.07 2.78 14.86
N SER A 449 22.98 3.86 15.64
CA SER A 449 22.12 3.90 16.82
C SER A 449 20.64 4.07 16.44
N VAL A 450 19.74 3.59 17.31
CA VAL A 450 18.30 3.83 17.16
C VAL A 450 17.99 5.27 17.54
N GLU A 451 17.51 6.06 16.57
CA GLU A 451 17.19 7.47 16.76
C GLU A 451 15.74 7.64 17.23
N SER A 452 14.81 6.96 16.57
CA SER A 452 13.39 6.93 16.94
C SER A 452 12.73 5.65 16.42
N TYR A 453 11.57 5.32 16.96
CA TYR A 453 10.78 4.17 16.51
C TYR A 453 9.29 4.39 16.75
N ARG A 454 8.46 3.68 15.98
CA ARG A 454 7.01 3.71 16.06
C ARG A 454 6.44 2.31 15.82
N ILE A 455 5.56 1.86 16.72
CA ILE A 455 4.81 0.63 16.52
C ILE A 455 3.78 0.88 15.42
N LEU A 456 3.84 0.07 14.36
CA LEU A 456 2.88 0.10 13.26
C LEU A 456 1.72 -0.89 13.50
N ARG A 457 2.00 -1.99 14.20
CA ARG A 457 1.04 -3.02 14.58
C ARG A 457 1.51 -3.71 15.85
N SER A 458 0.58 -4.03 16.74
CA SER A 458 0.83 -4.92 17.88
C SER A 458 -0.37 -5.81 18.14
N ASP A 459 -0.12 -7.10 18.36
CA ASP A 459 -1.15 -8.06 18.80
C ASP A 459 -1.35 -8.04 20.34
N GLY A 460 -0.70 -7.14 21.08
CA GLY A 460 -0.95 -6.96 22.52
C GLY A 460 0.02 -6.00 23.22
N GLU A 461 -0.47 -5.21 24.18
CA GLU A 461 0.33 -4.14 24.79
C GLU A 461 1.55 -4.66 25.55
N ALA A 462 1.46 -5.82 26.21
CA ALA A 462 2.63 -6.38 26.88
C ALA A 462 3.73 -6.80 25.89
N PHE A 463 3.37 -7.19 24.65
CA PHE A 463 4.36 -7.41 23.59
C PHE A 463 4.96 -6.08 23.11
N SER A 464 4.14 -5.03 23.01
CA SER A 464 4.60 -3.67 22.67
C SER A 464 5.70 -3.22 23.64
N GLU A 465 5.46 -3.32 24.95
CA GLU A 465 6.42 -2.90 25.97
C GLU A 465 7.71 -3.72 25.93
N ALA A 466 7.63 -5.04 25.79
CA ALA A 466 8.80 -5.90 25.66
C ALA A 466 9.67 -5.52 24.44
N VAL A 467 9.04 -5.19 23.31
CA VAL A 467 9.75 -4.76 22.10
C VAL A 467 10.37 -3.37 22.28
N LYS A 468 9.65 -2.42 22.89
CA LYS A 468 10.16 -1.08 23.19
C LYS A 468 11.41 -1.15 24.08
N GLU A 469 11.44 -2.09 25.03
CA GLU A 469 12.62 -2.26 25.89
C GLU A 469 13.81 -2.87 25.14
N ALA A 470 13.55 -3.86 24.28
CA ALA A 470 14.61 -4.47 23.47
C ALA A 470 15.20 -3.49 22.45
N ILE A 471 14.37 -2.74 21.72
CA ILE A 471 14.81 -1.91 20.59
C ILE A 471 15.75 -0.77 21.02
N ARG A 472 15.59 -0.23 22.24
CA ARG A 472 16.49 0.79 22.81
C ARG A 472 17.95 0.33 22.90
N GLN A 473 18.15 -0.98 22.97
CA GLN A 473 19.47 -1.60 23.11
C GLN A 473 20.07 -2.05 21.76
N PHE A 474 19.35 -1.86 20.65
CA PHE A 474 19.83 -2.26 19.33
C PHE A 474 20.96 -1.34 18.86
N ARG A 475 21.89 -1.92 18.10
CA ARG A 475 22.86 -1.20 17.29
C ARG A 475 22.92 -1.86 15.93
N TYR A 476 22.68 -1.07 14.89
CA TYR A 476 22.75 -1.47 13.50
C TYR A 476 24.14 -1.21 12.95
N LYS A 477 24.52 -1.94 11.91
CA LYS A 477 25.62 -1.49 11.05
C LYS A 477 25.17 -0.22 10.32
N PRO A 478 25.95 0.87 10.32
CA PRO A 478 25.58 2.08 9.61
C PRO A 478 25.24 1.81 8.15
N GLY A 479 24.07 2.28 7.71
CA GLY A 479 23.72 2.28 6.29
C GLY A 479 24.60 3.28 5.55
N THR A 480 25.09 2.94 4.37
CA THR A 480 25.95 3.83 3.59
C THR A 480 25.44 4.03 2.18
N ILE A 481 25.65 5.23 1.63
CA ILE A 481 25.42 5.56 0.22
C ILE A 481 26.73 6.14 -0.31
N ASN A 482 27.26 5.55 -1.37
CA ASN A 482 28.57 5.91 -1.91
C ASN A 482 29.67 5.95 -0.81
N GLY A 483 29.63 4.98 0.10
CA GLY A 483 30.57 4.86 1.23
C GLY A 483 30.36 5.87 2.37
N LYS A 484 29.38 6.77 2.29
CA LYS A 484 29.06 7.74 3.35
C LYS A 484 27.92 7.23 4.22
N PRO A 485 28.05 7.25 5.56
CA PRO A 485 26.97 6.87 6.45
C PRO A 485 25.76 7.79 6.30
N VAL A 486 24.57 7.21 6.24
CA VAL A 486 23.30 7.91 6.10
C VAL A 486 22.29 7.41 7.12
N ARG A 487 21.34 8.28 7.45
CA ARG A 487 20.16 7.92 8.25
C ARG A 487 19.26 7.02 7.40
N PHE A 488 18.67 5.99 7.98
CA PHE A 488 17.80 5.08 7.22
C PHE A 488 16.63 4.56 8.05
N ARG A 489 15.56 4.19 7.35
CA ARG A 489 14.39 3.51 7.92
C ARG A 489 14.46 2.01 7.71
N VAL A 490 14.16 1.24 8.75
CA VAL A 490 14.00 -0.22 8.70
C VAL A 490 12.71 -0.65 9.39
N ILE A 491 12.08 -1.70 8.86
CA ILE A 491 10.98 -2.40 9.53
C ILE A 491 11.54 -3.57 10.34
N GLU A 492 11.13 -3.63 11.60
CA GLU A 492 11.40 -4.76 12.50
C GLU A 492 10.12 -5.56 12.76
N ARG A 493 10.28 -6.89 12.81
CA ARG A 493 9.20 -7.83 13.11
C ARG A 493 9.60 -8.74 14.27
N PHE A 494 8.85 -8.63 15.36
CA PHE A 494 9.06 -9.42 16.57
C PHE A 494 7.92 -10.42 16.71
N ARG A 495 8.22 -11.69 16.42
CA ARG A 495 7.26 -12.79 16.54
C ARG A 495 7.47 -13.50 17.88
N PHE A 496 6.47 -13.45 18.74
CA PHE A 496 6.42 -14.16 20.02
C PHE A 496 5.75 -15.51 19.80
N LYS A 497 6.56 -16.57 19.77
CA LYS A 497 6.11 -17.96 19.67
C LYS A 497 6.48 -18.71 20.94
N LEU A 498 5.57 -19.54 21.44
CA LEU A 498 5.85 -20.47 22.52
C LEU A 498 6.64 -21.64 21.94
N LEU A 499 7.63 -22.10 22.70
CA LEU A 499 8.32 -23.34 22.35
C LEU A 499 7.29 -24.47 22.49
N ARG A 500 7.12 -25.24 21.42
CA ARG A 500 6.20 -26.39 21.38
C ARG A 500 6.70 -27.52 22.25
#